data_AF-A0A356I8X7-F1
#
_entry.id   AF-A0A356I8X7-F1
#
_cell.length_a   1.000
_cell.length_b   1.000
_cell.length_c   1.000
_cell.angle_alpha   90.00
_cell.angle_beta   90.00
_cell.angle_gamma   90.00
#
_symmetry.space_group_name_H-M   'P 1'
#
loop_
_entity.id
_entity.type
_entity.pdbx_description
1 polymer ?
#
loop_
_entity_poly.entity_id
_entity_poly.type
_entity_poly.pdbx_seq_one_letter_code
_entity_poly.pdbx_strand_id
1 'polypeptide(L)' 'PFVTSASEKAQAFYDAYVKEYNEEPSMFSALAYDSVYMAAEAAKGAKDSVAVKDNLAALKDFEGVTGTMSIDDNHNVVKS' A
#
# COMPACT_ATOMS: atom_id res chain seq x y z
N PRO A 1 2.53 6.32 15.25
CA PRO A 1 1.20 5.69 15.35
C PRO A 1 0.52 5.79 13.99
N PHE A 2 -0.34 4.84 13.63
CA PHE A 2 -1.15 4.96 12.42
C PHE A 2 -2.19 6.08 12.59
N VAL A 3 -2.46 6.85 11.53
CA VAL A 3 -3.34 8.04 11.57
C VAL A 3 -4.59 7.77 10.73
N THR A 4 -5.73 7.54 11.39
CA THR A 4 -6.98 7.19 10.70
C THR A 4 -7.66 8.38 10.03
N SER A 5 -7.43 9.61 10.53
CA SER A 5 -8.01 10.84 9.97
C SER A 5 -7.39 11.26 8.64
N ALA A 6 -6.42 10.51 8.12
CA ALA A 6 -5.74 10.81 6.86
C ALA A 6 -6.62 10.55 5.63
N SER A 7 -7.50 9.52 5.68
CA SER A 7 -8.42 9.20 4.59
C SER A 7 -9.52 8.22 5.02
N GLU A 8 -10.58 8.09 4.21
CA GLU A 8 -11.60 7.05 4.41
C GLU A 8 -11.00 5.63 4.34
N LYS A 9 -10.00 5.41 3.46
CA LYS A 9 -9.27 4.13 3.38
C LYS A 9 -8.50 3.83 4.67
N ALA A 10 -7.93 4.85 5.30
CA ALA A 10 -7.21 4.69 6.56
C ALA A 10 -8.16 4.26 7.70
N GLN A 11 -9.32 4.91 7.81
CA GLN A 11 -10.33 4.52 8.80
C GLN A 11 -10.90 3.12 8.53
N ALA A 12 -11.22 2.80 7.27
CA ALA A 12 -11.73 1.48 6.91
C ALA A 12 -10.72 0.35 7.20
N PHE A 13 -9.43 0.58 6.95
CA PHE A 13 -8.37 -0.35 7.33
C PHE A 13 -8.28 -0.54 8.84
N TYR A 14 -8.35 0.54 9.63
CA TYR A 14 -8.36 0.46 11.09
C TYR A 14 -9.52 -0.41 11.60
N ASP A 15 -10.74 -0.15 11.14
CA ASP A 15 -11.93 -0.86 11.58
C ASP A 15 -11.86 -2.36 11.23
N ALA A 16 -11.37 -2.67 10.02
CA ALA A 16 -11.17 -4.06 9.59
C ALA A 16 -10.08 -4.76 10.41
N TYR A 17 -8.97 -4.09 10.69
CA TYR A 17 -7.86 -4.65 11.45
C TYR A 17 -8.26 -4.93 12.91
N VAL A 18 -8.90 -3.97 13.59
CA VAL A 18 -9.39 -4.16 14.96
C VAL A 18 -10.41 -5.30 15.04
N LYS A 19 -11.30 -5.41 14.04
CA LYS A 19 -12.27 -6.50 13.98
C LYS A 19 -11.61 -7.89 13.85
N GLU A 20 -10.56 -7.99 13.04
CA GLU A 20 -9.88 -9.27 12.78
C GLU A 20 -8.92 -9.68 13.92
N TYR A 21 -8.14 -8.72 14.42
CA TYR A 21 -7.03 -9.01 15.33
C TYR A 21 -7.28 -8.58 16.78
N ASN A 22 -8.36 -7.84 17.05
CA ASN A 22 -8.71 -7.32 18.37
C ASN A 22 -7.59 -6.46 19.01
N GLU A 23 -6.81 -5.76 18.16
CA GLU A 23 -5.77 -4.81 18.54
C GLU A 23 -5.71 -3.67 17.52
N GLU A 24 -5.12 -2.52 17.88
CA GLU A 24 -4.96 -1.40 16.96
C GLU A 24 -3.79 -1.64 15.98
N PRO A 25 -3.94 -1.31 14.68
CA PRO A 25 -2.85 -1.46 13.74
C PRO A 25 -1.71 -0.47 14.02
N SER A 26 -0.48 -0.97 13.88
CA SER A 26 0.70 -0.11 13.82
C SER A 26 0.87 0.51 12.44
N MET A 27 1.75 1.53 12.34
CA MET A 27 2.14 2.07 11.04
C MET A 27 2.81 0.99 10.16
N PHE A 28 3.54 0.03 10.76
CA PHE A 28 4.13 -1.08 10.01
C PHE A 28 3.08 -2.02 9.43
N SER A 29 2.00 -2.30 10.17
CA SER A 29 0.87 -3.11 9.69
C SER A 29 0.22 -2.44 8.47
N ALA A 30 0.00 -1.12 8.54
CA ALA A 30 -0.56 -0.34 7.44
C ALA A 30 0.35 -0.29 6.20
N LEU A 31 1.67 -0.09 6.40
CA LEU A 31 2.65 -0.12 5.32
C LEU A 31 2.76 -1.51 4.66
N ALA A 32 2.74 -2.57 5.45
CA ALA A 32 2.74 -3.95 4.94
C ALA A 32 1.48 -4.22 4.10
N TYR A 33 0.31 -3.79 4.59
CA TYR A 33 -0.94 -3.88 3.84
C TYR A 33 -0.83 -3.20 2.47
N ASP A 34 -0.40 -1.95 2.43
CA ASP A 34 -0.20 -1.23 1.16
C ASP A 34 0.80 -1.94 0.24
N SER A 35 1.92 -2.44 0.78
CA SER A 35 2.95 -3.12 -0.03
C SER A 35 2.42 -4.36 -0.76
N VAL A 36 1.51 -5.12 -0.12
CA VAL A 36 0.88 -6.29 -0.73
C VAL A 36 -0.03 -5.88 -1.89
N TYR A 37 -0.82 -4.82 -1.72
CA TYR A 37 -1.69 -4.33 -2.80
C TYR A 37 -0.92 -3.65 -3.93
N MET A 38 0.19 -2.97 -3.65
CA MET A 38 1.09 -2.45 -4.69
C MET A 38 1.69 -3.61 -5.52
N ALA A 39 2.13 -4.69 -4.86
CA ALA A 39 2.62 -5.88 -5.56
C ALA A 39 1.51 -6.58 -6.36
N ALA A 40 0.28 -6.64 -5.83
CA ALA A 40 -0.87 -7.20 -6.52
C ALA A 40 -1.25 -6.37 -7.77
N GLU A 41 -1.21 -5.03 -7.67
CA GLU A 41 -1.42 -4.13 -8.81
C GLU A 41 -0.37 -4.38 -9.89
N ALA A 42 0.91 -4.41 -9.50
CA ALA A 42 2.02 -4.67 -10.41
C ALA A 42 1.94 -6.06 -11.05
N ALA A 43 1.34 -7.04 -10.37
CA ALA A 43 1.17 -8.39 -10.88
C ALA A 43 0.04 -8.53 -11.91
N LYS A 44 -0.86 -7.55 -12.06
CA LYS A 44 -1.94 -7.61 -13.06
C LYS A 44 -1.34 -7.71 -14.47
N GLY A 45 -1.62 -8.82 -15.15
CA GLY A 45 -1.14 -9.09 -16.51
C GLY A 45 0.35 -9.44 -16.62
N ALA A 46 1.10 -9.46 -15.52
CA ALA A 46 2.50 -9.88 -15.51
C ALA A 46 2.62 -11.40 -15.74
N LYS A 47 3.57 -11.82 -16.57
CA LYS A 47 3.80 -13.25 -16.89
C LYS A 47 4.92 -13.88 -16.07
N ASP A 48 5.79 -13.06 -15.49
CA ASP A 48 6.94 -13.44 -14.69
C ASP A 48 7.30 -12.33 -13.70
N SER A 49 8.30 -12.59 -12.86
CA SER A 49 8.76 -11.63 -11.85
C SER A 49 9.45 -10.40 -12.44
N VAL A 50 10.00 -10.48 -13.66
CA VAL A 50 10.61 -9.33 -14.33
C VAL A 50 9.53 -8.32 -14.69
N ALA A 51 8.41 -8.79 -15.25
CA ALA A 51 7.24 -7.97 -15.55
C ALA A 51 6.63 -7.34 -14.28
N VAL A 52 6.55 -8.09 -13.16
CA VAL A 52 6.10 -7.52 -11.88
C VAL A 52 7.00 -6.38 -11.43
N LYS A 53 8.33 -6.58 -11.49
CA LYS A 53 9.32 -5.57 -11.11
C LYS A 53 9.20 -4.32 -12.00
N ASP A 54 9.04 -4.49 -13.31
CA ASP A 54 8.87 -3.37 -14.25
C ASP A 54 7.56 -2.60 -13.99
N ASN A 55 6.46 -3.31 -13.79
CA ASN A 55 5.16 -2.70 -13.48
C ASN A 55 5.17 -1.95 -12.14
N LEU A 56 5.83 -2.52 -11.12
CA LEU A 56 5.97 -1.87 -9.82
C LEU A 56 6.80 -0.58 -9.93
N ALA A 57 7.90 -0.60 -10.68
CA ALA A 57 8.71 0.60 -10.93
C ALA A 57 7.92 1.70 -11.68
N ALA A 58 6.96 1.30 -12.52
CA ALA A 58 6.07 2.21 -13.24
C ALA A 58 4.83 2.64 -12.43
N LEU A 59 4.65 2.16 -11.20
CA LEU A 59 3.46 2.43 -10.39
C LEU A 59 3.39 3.91 -9.99
N LYS A 60 2.30 4.57 -10.36
CA LYS A 60 1.96 5.95 -10.03
C LYS A 60 0.58 6.03 -9.42
N ASP A 61 0.41 7.00 -8.53
CA ASP A 61 -0.88 7.39 -7.95
C ASP A 61 -1.67 6.23 -7.31
N PHE A 62 -0.95 5.27 -6.73
CA PHE A 62 -1.57 4.16 -6.01
C PHE A 62 -2.13 4.67 -4.68
N GLU A 63 -3.46 4.69 -4.56
CA GLU A 63 -4.14 5.12 -3.35
C GLU A 63 -4.21 4.01 -2.30
N GLY A 64 -3.29 4.04 -1.34
CA GLY A 64 -3.25 3.12 -0.21
C GLY A 64 -3.92 3.66 1.06
N VAL A 65 -3.82 2.88 2.13
CA VAL A 65 -4.29 3.25 3.47
C VAL A 65 -3.32 4.22 4.17
N THR A 66 -2.08 4.30 3.70
CA THR A 66 -1.05 5.22 4.19
C THR A 66 -0.79 6.42 3.28
N GLY A 67 -1.76 6.76 2.43
CA GLY A 67 -1.71 7.88 1.48
C GLY A 67 -1.54 7.44 0.02
N THR A 68 -1.40 8.40 -0.87
CA THR A 68 -1.15 8.13 -2.29
C THR A 68 0.34 7.92 -2.53
N MET A 69 0.68 6.89 -3.30
CA MET A 69 2.05 6.43 -3.49
C MET A 69 2.43 6.34 -4.97
N SER A 70 3.62 6.84 -5.28
CA SER A 70 4.28 6.67 -6.56
C SER A 70 5.70 6.15 -6.35
N ILE A 71 6.22 5.36 -7.28
CA ILE A 71 7.61 4.88 -7.25
C ILE A 71 8.50 5.82 -8.09
N ASP A 72 9.61 6.28 -7.52
CA ASP A 72 10.63 7.06 -8.24
C ASP A 72 11.66 6.15 -8.95
N ASP A 73 12.55 6.75 -9.73
CA ASP A 73 13.56 6.03 -10.52
C ASP A 73 14.57 5.24 -9.65
N ASN A 74 14.68 5.57 -8.36
CA ASN A 74 15.54 4.87 -7.40
C ASN A 74 14.78 3.80 -6.60
N HIS A 75 13.53 3.52 -6.98
CA HIS A 75 12.61 2.62 -6.28
C HIS A 75 12.24 3.09 -4.87
N ASN A 76 12.30 4.39 -4.60
CA ASN A 76 11.73 4.97 -3.38
C ASN A 76 10.23 5.22 -3.57
N VAL A 77 9.49 5.02 -2.49
CA VAL A 77 8.09 5.42 -2.43
C VAL A 77 8.00 6.92 -2.12
N VAL A 78 7.43 7.69 -3.03
CA VAL A 78 7.05 9.09 -2.83
C VAL A 78 5.58 9.13 -2.39
N LYS A 79 5.31 9.83 -1.28
CA LYS A 79 3.97 9.95 -0.68
C LYS A 79 3.43 11.37 -0.73
N SER A 80 2.12 11.49 -0.89
CA SER A 80 1.35 12.76 -0.83
C SER A 80 0.04 12.59 -0.07
#